data_AF-A0A2M7JG43-F1
#
_entry.id   AF-A0A2M7JG43-F1
#
_cell.length_a   1.000
_cell.length_b   1.000
_cell.length_c   1.000
_cell.angle_alpha   90.00
_cell.angle_beta   90.00
_cell.angle_gamma   90.00
#
_symmetry.space_group_name_H-M   'P 1'
#
loop_
_entity.id
_entity.type
_entity.pdbx_description
1 polymer ?
#
loop_
_entity_poly.entity_id
_entity_poly.type
_entity_poly.pdbx_seq_one_letter_code
_entity_poly.pdbx_strand_id
1 'polypeptide(L)'
;IFFIPISIGVMGRLSFPDLTGKTADRILPMVMNAIGGDLMAALVITAGLAALMSTMDSQLLTLSSLFTRDILPAISRQTVATSLPGRIFVIALALAGLALAYKPPATILQIATQTFTGLAVLFPTVLFGLYLRKVYASAAILSIIAGEGLLILLYSGLLPGGFFLPVVWVMAATFAVYLLAHVSLCIRDGSIAGLVPGRLSRSYYSLSFLAIFILGTDFWAWNHAGATTGGIPLWVFYFVALSAGQTILMSLMTKTAGAED
;
A
#
# COMPACT_ATOMS: atom_id res chain seq x y z
N ILE A 1 13.03 1.67 7.74
CA ILE A 1 13.07 1.31 6.30
C ILE A 1 13.22 2.55 5.40
N PHE A 2 12.40 3.60 5.56
CA PHE A 2 12.46 4.77 4.65
C PHE A 2 13.55 5.82 4.94
N PHE A 3 14.13 5.83 6.14
CA PHE A 3 15.11 6.86 6.53
C PHE A 3 16.31 6.96 5.57
N ILE A 4 16.94 5.83 5.24
CA ILE A 4 18.11 5.81 4.36
C ILE A 4 17.76 6.27 2.93
N PRO A 5 16.73 5.70 2.24
CA PRO A 5 16.31 6.19 0.93
C PRO A 5 15.98 7.68 0.90
N ILE A 6 15.25 8.18 1.91
CA ILE A 6 14.89 9.60 1.99
C ILE A 6 16.14 10.45 2.17
N SER A 7 17.06 10.05 3.03
CA SER A 7 18.30 10.79 3.27
C SER A 7 19.15 10.90 1.99
N ILE A 8 19.26 9.82 1.22
CA ILE A 8 19.93 9.82 -0.08
C ILE A 8 19.20 10.76 -1.05
N GLY A 9 17.87 10.75 -1.08
CA GLY A 9 17.07 11.65 -1.90
C GLY A 9 17.27 13.13 -1.54
N VAL A 10 17.30 13.47 -0.26
CA VAL A 10 17.54 14.83 0.25
C VAL A 10 18.96 15.27 -0.10
N MET A 11 19.97 14.44 0.19
CA MET A 11 21.36 14.72 -0.17
C MET A 11 21.50 14.93 -1.69
N GLY A 12 20.90 14.04 -2.47
CA GLY A 12 20.89 14.14 -3.92
C GLY A 12 20.25 15.43 -4.44
N ARG A 13 19.15 15.88 -3.83
CA ARG A 13 18.51 17.16 -4.20
C ARG A 13 19.42 18.36 -3.96
N LEU A 14 20.25 18.33 -2.92
CA LEU A 14 21.21 19.39 -2.60
C LEU A 14 22.42 19.35 -3.55
N SER A 15 22.93 18.16 -3.88
CA SER A 15 24.10 18.00 -4.75
C SER A 15 23.77 18.19 -6.24
N PHE A 16 22.54 17.88 -6.67
CA PHE A 16 22.11 17.90 -8.06
C PHE A 16 20.76 18.65 -8.21
N PRO A 17 20.77 20.00 -8.10
CA PRO A 17 19.55 20.80 -8.04
C PRO A 17 18.75 20.82 -9.35
N ASP A 18 19.34 20.44 -10.48
CA ASP A 18 18.67 20.46 -11.79
C ASP A 18 17.93 19.15 -12.12
N LEU A 19 18.07 18.11 -11.29
CA LEU A 19 17.36 16.85 -11.48
C LEU A 19 15.88 17.01 -11.12
N THR A 20 15.04 16.98 -12.15
CA THR A 20 13.59 17.19 -12.04
C THR A 20 12.84 16.17 -12.91
N GLY A 21 11.62 15.84 -12.50
CA GLY A 21 10.80 14.85 -13.22
C GLY A 21 11.50 13.49 -13.31
N LYS A 22 11.45 12.87 -14.50
CA LYS A 22 11.92 11.49 -14.74
C LYS A 22 13.44 11.32 -14.56
N THR A 23 14.23 12.38 -14.65
CA THR A 23 15.68 12.29 -14.43
C THR A 23 16.04 12.15 -12.95
N ALA A 24 15.13 12.52 -12.04
CA ALA A 24 15.31 12.35 -10.60
C ALA A 24 15.40 10.86 -10.19
N ASP A 25 14.83 9.94 -10.97
CA ASP A 25 14.92 8.50 -10.69
C ASP A 25 16.37 7.96 -10.80
N ARG A 26 17.28 8.73 -11.42
CA ARG A 26 18.72 8.43 -11.52
C ARG A 26 19.52 8.93 -10.32
N ILE A 27 18.86 9.44 -9.27
CA ILE A 27 19.56 10.09 -8.16
C ILE A 27 20.50 9.15 -7.42
N LEU A 28 20.07 7.92 -7.16
CA LEU A 28 20.86 6.93 -6.43
C LEU A 28 22.22 6.66 -7.09
N PRO A 29 22.31 6.27 -8.38
CA PRO A 29 23.61 6.05 -9.01
C PRO A 29 24.47 7.32 -9.09
N MET A 30 23.87 8.50 -9.29
CA MET A 30 24.63 9.76 -9.32
C MET A 30 25.26 10.11 -7.97
N VAL A 31 24.52 9.94 -6.87
CA VAL A 31 25.05 10.18 -5.52
C VAL A 31 26.14 9.16 -5.19
N MET A 32 25.95 7.88 -5.52
CA MET A 32 26.96 6.85 -5.29
C MET A 32 28.23 7.09 -6.11
N ASN A 33 28.08 7.59 -7.34
CA ASN A 33 29.21 7.97 -8.19
C ASN A 33 30.01 9.14 -7.60
N ALA A 34 29.31 10.18 -7.14
CA ALA A 34 29.95 11.34 -6.52
C ALA A 34 30.74 10.98 -5.24
N ILE A 35 30.30 9.96 -4.51
CA ILE A 35 30.94 9.53 -3.25
C ILE A 35 32.08 8.54 -3.50
N GLY A 36 31.87 7.54 -4.38
CA GLY A 36 32.75 6.37 -4.50
C GLY A 36 33.18 6.02 -5.92
N GLY A 37 32.94 6.91 -6.89
CA GLY A 37 33.29 6.71 -8.30
C GLY A 37 32.42 5.66 -9.03
N ASP A 38 32.81 5.35 -10.26
CA ASP A 38 32.05 4.48 -11.18
C ASP A 38 31.83 3.07 -10.62
N LEU A 39 32.85 2.52 -9.95
CA LEU A 39 32.77 1.18 -9.38
C LEU A 39 31.69 1.09 -8.30
N MET A 40 31.60 2.08 -7.41
CA MET A 40 30.58 2.08 -6.35
C MET A 40 29.17 2.23 -6.94
N ALA A 41 29.00 3.14 -7.90
CA ALA A 41 27.71 3.32 -8.57
C ALA A 41 27.25 2.03 -9.28
N ALA A 42 28.15 1.36 -10.00
CA ALA A 42 27.87 0.10 -10.67
C ALA A 42 27.51 -1.02 -9.69
N LEU A 43 28.24 -1.14 -8.58
CA LEU A 43 27.95 -2.12 -7.53
C LEU A 43 26.56 -1.90 -6.90
N VAL A 44 26.22 -0.66 -6.55
CA VAL A 44 24.92 -0.34 -5.93
C VAL A 44 23.76 -0.60 -6.88
N ILE A 45 23.90 -0.24 -8.16
CA ILE A 45 22.88 -0.53 -9.17
C ILE A 45 22.72 -2.04 -9.38
N THR A 46 23.82 -2.77 -9.44
CA THR A 46 23.80 -4.24 -9.59
C THR A 46 23.13 -4.90 -8.38
N ALA A 47 23.44 -4.45 -7.16
CA ALA A 47 22.79 -4.93 -5.94
C ALA A 47 21.28 -4.61 -5.93
N GLY A 48 20.90 -3.40 -6.36
CA GLY A 48 19.49 -3.02 -6.51
C GLY A 48 18.75 -3.90 -7.52
N LEU A 49 19.35 -4.16 -8.68
CA LEU A 49 18.80 -5.07 -9.69
C LEU A 49 18.65 -6.49 -9.14
N ALA A 50 19.66 -7.01 -8.45
CA ALA A 50 19.60 -8.34 -7.83
C ALA A 50 18.46 -8.45 -6.80
N ALA A 51 18.25 -7.43 -5.96
CA ALA A 51 17.15 -7.38 -5.01
C ALA A 51 15.77 -7.32 -5.70
N LEU A 52 15.67 -6.64 -6.84
CA LEU A 52 14.43 -6.55 -7.62
C LEU A 52 14.08 -7.86 -8.33
N MET A 53 15.07 -8.65 -8.77
CA MET A 53 14.81 -9.90 -9.51
C MET A 53 13.99 -10.91 -8.70
N SER A 54 14.37 -11.17 -7.44
CA SER A 54 13.61 -12.11 -6.59
C SER A 54 12.18 -11.64 -6.31
N THR A 55 12.01 -10.33 -6.15
CA THR A 55 10.70 -9.72 -5.94
C THR A 55 9.84 -9.86 -7.20
N MET A 56 10.42 -9.53 -8.36
CA MET A 56 9.74 -9.59 -9.66
C MET A 56 9.34 -11.02 -10.01
N ASP A 57 10.19 -12.01 -9.79
CA ASP A 57 9.88 -13.42 -10.05
C ASP A 57 8.68 -13.88 -9.23
N SER A 58 8.66 -13.57 -7.93
CA SER A 58 7.53 -13.92 -7.06
C SER A 58 6.22 -13.23 -7.46
N GLN A 59 6.29 -11.97 -7.90
CA GLN A 59 5.13 -11.22 -8.38
C GLN A 59 4.59 -11.77 -9.71
N LEU A 60 5.48 -12.04 -10.69
CA LEU A 60 5.10 -12.62 -11.97
C LEU A 60 4.48 -14.01 -11.82
N LEU A 61 5.04 -14.86 -10.95
CA LEU A 61 4.48 -16.17 -10.64
C LEU A 61 3.13 -16.07 -9.92
N THR A 62 2.98 -15.12 -9.00
CA THR A 62 1.71 -14.89 -8.31
C THR A 62 0.63 -14.43 -9.30
N LEU A 63 0.93 -13.46 -10.16
CA LEU A 63 0.02 -12.99 -11.20
C LEU A 63 -0.32 -14.09 -12.22
N SER A 64 0.67 -14.91 -12.59
CA SER A 64 0.43 -16.09 -13.42
C SER A 64 -0.53 -17.07 -12.76
N SER A 65 -0.41 -17.30 -11.45
CA SER A 65 -1.31 -18.19 -10.71
C SER A 65 -2.72 -17.62 -10.62
N LEU A 66 -2.86 -16.32 -10.34
CA LEU A 66 -4.16 -15.64 -10.33
C LEU A 66 -4.84 -15.74 -11.71
N PHE A 67 -4.08 -15.52 -12.79
CA PHE A 67 -4.63 -15.64 -14.14
C PHE A 67 -5.08 -17.07 -14.46
N THR A 68 -4.26 -18.09 -14.19
CA THR A 68 -4.58 -19.47 -14.57
C THR A 68 -5.63 -20.13 -13.69
N ARG A 69 -5.74 -19.74 -12.41
CA ARG A 69 -6.69 -20.32 -11.45
C ARG A 69 -8.00 -19.58 -11.34
N ASP A 70 -8.00 -18.25 -11.49
CA ASP A 70 -9.18 -17.44 -11.24
C ASP A 70 -9.80 -16.92 -12.55
N ILE A 71 -8.98 -16.31 -13.42
CA ILE A 71 -9.47 -15.64 -14.63
C ILE A 71 -9.77 -16.63 -15.75
N LEU A 72 -8.82 -17.51 -16.06
CA LEU A 72 -8.92 -18.42 -17.20
C LEU A 72 -10.10 -19.40 -17.08
N PRO A 73 -10.36 -20.04 -15.92
CA PRO A 73 -11.52 -20.91 -15.76
C PRO A 73 -12.85 -20.14 -15.81
N ALA A 74 -12.89 -18.91 -15.30
CA ALA A 74 -14.08 -18.06 -15.36
C ALA A 74 -14.47 -17.69 -16.81
N ILE A 75 -13.49 -17.51 -17.70
CA ILE A 75 -13.73 -17.18 -19.11
C ILE A 75 -13.94 -18.43 -19.96
N SER A 76 -13.05 -19.42 -19.86
CA SER A 76 -13.01 -20.56 -20.77
C SER A 76 -13.89 -21.74 -20.33
N ARG A 77 -14.39 -21.75 -19.09
CA ARG A 77 -15.12 -22.87 -18.45
C ARG A 77 -14.42 -24.24 -18.54
N GLN A 78 -13.11 -24.25 -18.81
CA GLN A 78 -12.28 -25.44 -18.92
C GLN A 78 -11.09 -25.30 -17.98
N THR A 79 -10.78 -26.38 -17.26
CA THR A 79 -9.59 -26.45 -16.42
C THR A 79 -8.39 -26.79 -17.29
N VAL A 80 -7.45 -25.85 -17.44
CA VAL A 80 -6.22 -26.09 -18.20
C VAL A 80 -5.22 -26.82 -17.32
N ALA A 81 -4.91 -28.07 -17.66
CA ALA A 81 -3.96 -28.91 -16.92
C ALA A 81 -2.48 -28.55 -17.18
N THR A 82 -2.21 -27.64 -18.12
CA THR A 82 -0.86 -27.28 -18.57
C THR A 82 -0.41 -25.93 -18.00
N SER A 83 0.89 -25.76 -17.81
CA SER A 83 1.49 -24.48 -17.39
C SER A 83 1.65 -23.47 -18.54
N LEU A 84 1.29 -23.86 -19.77
CA LEU A 84 1.51 -23.08 -20.97
C LEU A 84 0.79 -21.70 -20.95
N PRO A 85 -0.50 -21.59 -20.57
CA PRO A 85 -1.17 -20.28 -20.51
C PRO A 85 -0.54 -19.34 -19.50
N GLY A 86 -0.10 -19.87 -18.35
CA GLY A 86 0.61 -19.09 -17.34
C GLY A 86 1.93 -18.54 -17.85
N ARG A 87 2.74 -19.38 -18.51
CA ARG A 87 4.01 -18.95 -19.13
C ARG A 87 3.81 -17.89 -20.20
N ILE A 88 2.80 -18.07 -21.07
CA ILE A 88 2.46 -17.07 -22.09
C ILE A 88 2.04 -15.75 -21.45
N PHE A 89 1.22 -15.80 -20.39
CA PHE A 89 0.80 -14.63 -19.64
C PHE A 89 1.99 -13.89 -19.00
N VAL A 90 2.94 -14.62 -18.39
CA VAL A 90 4.17 -14.01 -17.84
C VAL A 90 4.99 -13.33 -18.92
N ILE A 91 5.19 -13.98 -20.08
CA ILE A 91 5.94 -13.38 -21.21
C ILE A 91 5.24 -12.11 -21.69
N ALA A 92 3.91 -12.15 -21.88
CA ALA A 92 3.14 -11.00 -22.31
C ALA A 92 3.23 -9.83 -21.31
N LEU A 93 3.14 -10.12 -20.01
CA LEU A 93 3.25 -9.13 -18.95
C LEU A 93 4.66 -8.53 -18.87
N ALA A 94 5.71 -9.35 -19.04
CA ALA A 94 7.09 -8.89 -19.08
C ALA A 94 7.35 -7.97 -20.29
N LEU A 95 6.81 -8.30 -21.46
CA LEU A 95 6.90 -7.46 -22.65
C LEU A 95 6.15 -6.13 -22.48
N ALA A 96 4.96 -6.15 -21.86
CA ALA A 96 4.22 -4.92 -21.55
C ALA A 96 4.99 -4.02 -20.57
N GLY A 97 5.59 -4.63 -19.53
CA GLY A 97 6.47 -3.92 -18.60
C GLY A 97 7.68 -3.30 -19.29
N LEU A 98 8.34 -4.04 -20.18
CA LEU A 98 9.46 -3.53 -20.99
C LEU A 98 9.04 -2.36 -21.88
N ALA A 99 7.87 -2.44 -22.52
CA ALA A 99 7.33 -1.36 -23.35
C ALA A 99 7.09 -0.08 -22.52
N LEU A 100 6.55 -0.21 -21.31
CA LEU A 100 6.39 0.92 -20.37
C LEU A 100 7.75 1.47 -19.90
N ALA A 101 8.73 0.60 -19.64
CA ALA A 101 10.06 1.00 -19.19
C ALA A 101 10.86 1.74 -20.27
N TYR A 102 10.63 1.46 -21.55
CA TYR A 102 11.31 2.13 -22.67
C TYR A 102 10.96 3.62 -22.75
N LYS A 103 9.71 3.98 -22.50
CA LYS A 103 9.25 5.38 -22.44
C LYS A 103 8.36 5.57 -21.20
N PRO A 104 8.94 5.71 -20.00
CA PRO A 104 8.19 5.73 -18.75
C PRO A 104 7.22 6.91 -18.75
N PRO A 105 5.93 6.71 -18.42
CA PRO A 105 4.93 7.77 -18.47
C PRO A 105 5.15 8.84 -17.39
N ALA A 106 5.62 8.42 -16.20
CA ALA A 106 5.86 9.26 -15.04
C ALA A 106 7.12 8.80 -14.28
N THR A 107 7.47 9.47 -13.18
CA THR A 107 8.56 9.01 -12.29
C THR A 107 8.19 7.69 -11.61
N ILE A 108 9.18 6.92 -11.14
CA ILE A 108 8.95 5.67 -10.41
C ILE A 108 8.04 5.91 -9.20
N LEU A 109 8.28 6.98 -8.44
CA LEU A 109 7.46 7.33 -7.28
C LEU A 109 6.00 7.64 -7.65
N GLN A 110 5.77 8.37 -8.75
CA GLN A 110 4.41 8.68 -9.21
C GLN A 110 3.67 7.43 -9.67
N ILE A 111 4.33 6.55 -10.43
CA ILE A 111 3.76 5.26 -10.86
C ILE A 111 3.41 4.42 -9.63
N ALA A 112 4.34 4.30 -8.66
CA ALA A 112 4.11 3.56 -7.44
C ALA A 112 2.95 4.14 -6.61
N THR A 113 2.88 5.47 -6.47
CA THR A 113 1.80 6.16 -5.75
C THR A 113 0.43 5.85 -6.37
N GLN A 114 0.35 5.89 -7.71
CA GLN A 114 -0.87 5.55 -8.43
C GLN A 114 -1.27 4.08 -8.21
N THR A 115 -0.33 3.15 -8.36
CA THR A 115 -0.59 1.71 -8.17
C THR A 115 -1.02 1.39 -6.75
N PHE A 116 -0.34 1.92 -5.73
CA PHE A 116 -0.73 1.71 -4.33
C PHE A 116 -2.08 2.35 -4.01
N THR A 117 -2.43 3.45 -4.66
CA THR A 117 -3.76 4.05 -4.53
C THR A 117 -4.85 3.11 -5.04
N GLY A 118 -4.65 2.48 -6.20
CA GLY A 118 -5.56 1.44 -6.71
C GLY A 118 -5.65 0.22 -5.79
N LEU A 119 -4.51 -0.28 -5.31
CA LEU A 119 -4.50 -1.39 -4.35
C LEU A 119 -5.27 -1.07 -3.06
N ALA A 120 -5.22 0.18 -2.60
CA ALA A 120 -5.93 0.61 -1.40
C ALA A 120 -7.46 0.47 -1.54
N VAL A 121 -8.02 0.53 -2.75
CA VAL A 121 -9.47 0.36 -3.02
C VAL A 121 -10.03 -0.95 -2.45
N LEU A 122 -9.21 -2.00 -2.39
CA LEU A 122 -9.62 -3.30 -1.84
C LEU A 122 -9.71 -3.32 -0.31
N PHE A 123 -9.07 -2.37 0.37
CA PHE A 123 -8.97 -2.37 1.83
C PHE A 123 -10.32 -2.39 2.55
N PRO A 124 -11.33 -1.54 2.21
CA PRO A 124 -12.63 -1.58 2.90
C PRO A 124 -13.33 -2.92 2.69
N THR A 125 -13.28 -3.46 1.47
CA THR A 125 -13.90 -4.75 1.13
C THR A 125 -13.30 -5.89 1.96
N VAL A 126 -11.97 -5.95 2.07
CA VAL A 126 -11.28 -6.97 2.87
C VAL A 126 -11.57 -6.76 4.36
N LEU A 127 -11.45 -5.51 4.84
CA LEU A 127 -11.70 -5.18 6.23
C LEU A 127 -13.11 -5.59 6.66
N PHE A 128 -14.14 -5.12 5.95
CA PHE A 128 -15.51 -5.45 6.28
C PHE A 128 -15.83 -6.93 6.05
N GLY A 129 -15.24 -7.56 5.04
CA GLY A 129 -15.37 -9.00 4.79
C GLY A 129 -14.87 -9.88 5.94
N LEU A 130 -13.84 -9.43 6.66
CA LEU A 130 -13.27 -10.16 7.81
C LEU A 130 -13.97 -9.89 9.13
N TYR A 131 -14.51 -8.69 9.33
CA TYR A 131 -14.99 -8.25 10.65
C TYR A 131 -16.52 -8.13 10.79
N LEU A 132 -17.27 -7.95 9.70
CA LEU A 132 -18.73 -7.90 9.77
C LEU A 132 -19.31 -9.31 9.90
N ARG A 133 -20.38 -9.44 10.68
CA ARG A 133 -21.09 -10.72 10.85
C ARG A 133 -21.81 -11.18 9.58
N LYS A 134 -22.25 -10.20 8.77
CA LYS A 134 -22.93 -10.41 7.49
C LYS A 134 -22.23 -9.52 6.47
N VAL A 135 -22.02 -10.05 5.27
CA VAL A 135 -21.30 -9.37 4.18
C VAL A 135 -22.11 -9.50 2.91
N TYR A 136 -22.22 -8.41 2.14
CA TYR A 136 -22.91 -8.40 0.85
C TYR A 136 -21.91 -8.25 -0.29
N ALA A 137 -21.89 -9.20 -1.22
CA ALA A 137 -21.04 -9.14 -2.40
C ALA A 137 -21.32 -7.90 -3.26
N SER A 138 -22.58 -7.47 -3.34
CA SER A 138 -22.96 -6.25 -4.09
C SER A 138 -22.38 -4.97 -3.49
N ALA A 139 -22.33 -4.85 -2.15
CA ALA A 139 -21.69 -3.71 -1.48
C ALA A 139 -20.17 -3.67 -1.75
N ALA A 140 -19.52 -4.84 -1.69
CA ALA A 140 -18.11 -5.01 -2.02
C ALA A 140 -17.78 -4.66 -3.49
N ILE A 141 -18.60 -5.11 -4.44
CA ILE A 141 -18.39 -4.82 -5.86
C ILE A 141 -18.60 -3.33 -6.12
N LEU A 142 -19.67 -2.74 -5.56
CA LEU A 142 -19.98 -1.33 -5.77
C LEU A 142 -18.88 -0.41 -5.21
N SER A 143 -18.34 -0.73 -4.02
CA SER A 143 -17.23 0.04 -3.45
C SER A 143 -15.97 -0.04 -4.30
N ILE A 144 -15.63 -1.22 -4.84
CA ILE A 144 -14.47 -1.39 -5.72
C ILE A 144 -14.63 -0.58 -7.00
N ILE A 145 -15.79 -0.70 -7.68
CA ILE A 145 -16.06 0.04 -8.92
C ILE A 145 -16.02 1.55 -8.68
N ALA A 146 -16.62 2.04 -7.59
CA ALA A 146 -16.60 3.45 -7.26
C ALA A 146 -15.18 3.97 -6.95
N GLY A 147 -14.37 3.17 -6.24
CA GLY A 147 -12.98 3.50 -5.93
C GLY A 147 -12.08 3.60 -7.15
N GLU A 148 -12.10 2.56 -7.99
CA GLU A 148 -11.33 2.53 -9.23
C GLU A 148 -11.80 3.62 -10.21
N GLY A 149 -13.12 3.85 -10.29
CA GLY A 149 -13.67 4.95 -11.07
C GLY A 149 -13.15 6.31 -10.61
N LEU A 150 -13.17 6.58 -9.30
CA LEU A 150 -12.65 7.83 -8.73
C LEU A 150 -11.14 7.98 -8.95
N LEU A 151 -10.37 6.90 -8.81
CA LEU A 151 -8.94 6.89 -9.12
C LEU A 151 -8.69 7.33 -10.57
N ILE A 152 -9.42 6.74 -11.52
CA ILE A 152 -9.30 7.09 -12.94
C ILE A 152 -9.65 8.57 -13.16
N LEU A 153 -10.73 9.08 -12.54
CA LEU A 153 -11.12 10.49 -12.67
C LEU A 153 -10.06 11.46 -12.12
N LEU A 154 -9.41 11.11 -11.01
CA LEU A 154 -8.35 11.94 -10.41
C LEU A 154 -7.08 11.94 -11.28
N TYR A 155 -6.64 10.78 -11.76
CA TYR A 155 -5.41 10.68 -12.56
C TYR A 155 -5.58 11.08 -14.04
N SER A 156 -6.82 11.10 -14.56
CA SER A 156 -7.13 11.67 -15.87
C SER A 156 -7.24 13.21 -15.87
N GLY A 157 -7.20 13.84 -14.69
CA GLY A 157 -7.29 15.30 -14.54
C GLY A 157 -8.71 15.85 -14.67
N LEU A 158 -9.74 15.01 -14.68
CA LEU A 158 -11.15 15.45 -14.71
C LEU A 158 -11.60 16.03 -13.37
N LEU A 159 -10.99 15.59 -12.28
CA LEU A 159 -11.22 16.14 -10.95
C LEU A 159 -9.97 16.90 -10.47
N PRO A 160 -10.15 18.06 -9.81
CA PRO A 160 -9.03 18.79 -9.24
C PRO A 160 -8.37 17.96 -8.13
N GLY A 161 -7.04 18.05 -8.05
CA GLY A 161 -6.29 17.50 -6.93
C GLY A 161 -6.75 18.13 -5.61
N GLY A 162 -6.94 17.32 -4.58
CA GLY A 162 -7.27 17.80 -3.24
C GLY A 162 -6.04 18.21 -2.44
N PHE A 163 -6.27 18.68 -1.21
CA PHE A 163 -5.20 19.00 -0.25
C PHE A 163 -4.34 17.79 0.13
N PHE A 164 -4.96 16.60 0.16
CA PHE A 164 -4.30 15.33 0.43
C PHE A 164 -3.99 14.55 -0.86
N LEU A 165 -3.10 13.56 -0.74
CA LEU A 165 -2.85 12.58 -1.79
C LEU A 165 -4.15 11.91 -2.25
N PRO A 166 -4.28 11.54 -3.54
CA PRO A 166 -5.47 10.90 -4.11
C PRO A 166 -5.99 9.71 -3.30
N VAL A 167 -5.09 8.92 -2.69
CA VAL A 167 -5.42 7.77 -1.85
C VAL A 167 -6.36 8.08 -0.71
N VAL A 168 -6.27 9.26 -0.09
CA VAL A 168 -7.16 9.62 1.02
C VAL A 168 -8.61 9.74 0.52
N TRP A 169 -8.81 10.40 -0.62
CA TRP A 169 -10.12 10.60 -1.22
C TRP A 169 -10.70 9.31 -1.79
N VAL A 170 -9.88 8.52 -2.48
CA VAL A 170 -10.25 7.20 -2.99
C VAL A 170 -10.66 6.28 -1.84
N MET A 171 -9.90 6.25 -0.76
CA MET A 171 -10.22 5.47 0.45
C MET A 171 -11.50 5.95 1.14
N ALA A 172 -11.68 7.26 1.29
CA ALA A 172 -12.89 7.80 1.91
C ALA A 172 -14.15 7.44 1.09
N ALA A 173 -14.07 7.57 -0.24
CA ALA A 173 -15.16 7.23 -1.13
C ALA A 173 -15.48 5.73 -1.12
N THR A 174 -14.47 4.86 -1.17
CA THR A 174 -14.67 3.40 -1.13
C THR A 174 -15.30 2.95 0.19
N PHE A 175 -14.83 3.49 1.32
CA PHE A 175 -15.46 3.25 2.62
C PHE A 175 -16.90 3.72 2.67
N ALA A 176 -17.17 4.95 2.21
CA ALA A 176 -18.51 5.52 2.23
C ALA A 176 -19.47 4.71 1.37
N VAL A 177 -19.08 4.37 0.13
CA VAL A 177 -19.91 3.58 -0.79
C VAL A 177 -20.17 2.18 -0.23
N TYR A 178 -19.15 1.51 0.32
CA TYR A 178 -19.34 0.21 0.95
C TYR A 178 -20.35 0.32 2.10
N LEU A 179 -20.13 1.25 3.04
CA LEU A 179 -20.96 1.38 4.23
C LEU A 179 -22.41 1.74 3.88
N LEU A 180 -22.62 2.69 2.97
CA LEU A 180 -23.95 3.09 2.52
C LEU A 180 -24.68 1.93 1.84
N ALA A 181 -24.01 1.19 0.95
CA ALA A 181 -24.59 0.03 0.29
C ALA A 181 -24.90 -1.08 1.30
N HIS A 182 -23.98 -1.35 2.23
CA HIS A 182 -24.13 -2.35 3.28
C HIS A 182 -25.30 -2.03 4.21
N VAL A 183 -25.38 -0.79 4.71
CA VAL A 183 -26.49 -0.31 5.56
C VAL A 183 -27.82 -0.40 4.81
N SER A 184 -27.87 0.04 3.56
CA SER A 184 -29.08 -0.05 2.74
C SER A 184 -29.57 -1.49 2.57
N LEU A 185 -28.66 -2.46 2.40
CA LEU A 185 -29.01 -3.87 2.25
C LEU A 185 -29.39 -4.51 3.59
N CYS A 186 -28.72 -4.15 4.68
CA CYS A 186 -29.09 -4.57 6.03
C CYS A 186 -30.52 -4.13 6.41
N ILE A 187 -30.89 -2.89 6.08
CA ILE A 187 -32.23 -2.34 6.34
C ILE A 187 -33.28 -3.13 5.53
N ARG A 188 -33.01 -3.40 4.25
CA ARG A 188 -33.91 -4.18 3.39
C ARG A 188 -34.13 -5.61 3.87
N ASP A 189 -33.09 -6.23 4.40
CA ASP A 189 -33.16 -7.60 4.94
C ASP A 189 -33.67 -7.67 6.39
N GLY A 190 -33.99 -6.53 7.02
CA GLY A 190 -34.39 -6.48 8.43
C GLY A 190 -33.29 -6.91 9.42
N SER A 191 -32.03 -6.97 8.98
CA SER A 191 -30.91 -7.56 9.73
C SER A 191 -30.01 -6.49 10.33
N ILE A 192 -30.50 -5.82 11.38
CA ILE A 192 -29.75 -4.80 12.14
C ILE A 192 -28.50 -5.41 12.80
N ALA A 193 -28.54 -6.72 13.13
CA ALA A 193 -27.41 -7.46 13.68
C ALA A 193 -26.19 -7.53 12.73
N GLY A 194 -26.39 -7.31 11.41
CA GLY A 194 -25.32 -7.25 10.41
C GLY A 194 -24.52 -5.93 10.39
N LEU A 195 -24.97 -4.90 11.12
CA LEU A 195 -24.30 -3.60 11.22
C LEU A 195 -23.14 -3.58 12.22
N VAL A 196 -23.12 -4.53 13.17
CA VAL A 196 -22.14 -4.55 14.25
C VAL A 196 -21.03 -5.56 13.92
N PRO A 197 -19.74 -5.14 13.95
CA PRO A 197 -18.62 -6.06 13.80
C PRO A 197 -18.66 -7.13 14.90
N GLY A 198 -18.58 -8.39 14.51
CA GLY A 198 -18.85 -9.50 15.45
C GLY A 198 -17.77 -9.70 16.50
N ARG A 199 -16.52 -9.34 16.16
CA ARG A 199 -15.31 -9.62 16.96
C ARG A 199 -14.64 -8.36 17.53
N LEU A 200 -15.07 -7.17 17.08
CA LEU A 200 -14.46 -5.89 17.48
C LEU A 200 -15.11 -5.29 18.74
N SER A 201 -16.31 -5.74 19.10
CA SER A 201 -17.07 -5.19 20.21
C SER A 201 -16.67 -5.85 21.54
N ARG A 202 -15.73 -5.21 22.27
CA ARG A 202 -15.49 -5.25 23.75
C ARG A 202 -14.10 -5.67 24.28
N SER A 203 -13.05 -5.77 23.47
CA SER A 203 -11.71 -6.02 24.04
C SER A 203 -10.95 -4.70 24.26
N TYR A 204 -10.51 -4.43 25.50
CA TYR A 204 -9.67 -3.28 25.86
C TYR A 204 -8.45 -3.13 24.95
N TYR A 205 -7.90 -4.24 24.46
CA TYR A 205 -6.78 -4.25 23.51
C TYR A 205 -7.07 -3.51 22.20
N SER A 206 -8.29 -3.62 21.67
CA SER A 206 -8.66 -2.97 20.40
C SER A 206 -8.65 -1.44 20.53
N LEU A 207 -9.12 -0.90 21.65
CA LEU A 207 -9.06 0.53 21.95
C LEU A 207 -7.63 0.99 22.15
N SER A 208 -6.79 0.20 22.83
CA SER A 208 -5.38 0.54 23.03
C SER A 208 -4.59 0.54 21.73
N PHE A 209 -4.83 -0.42 20.82
CA PHE A 209 -4.22 -0.39 19.48
C PHE A 209 -4.68 0.82 18.67
N LEU A 210 -5.96 1.18 18.75
CA LEU A 210 -6.47 2.39 18.09
C LEU A 210 -5.83 3.66 18.66
N ALA A 211 -5.65 3.74 19.97
CA ALA A 211 -4.98 4.86 20.62
C ALA A 211 -3.52 4.98 20.17
N ILE A 212 -2.77 3.87 20.15
CA ILE A 212 -1.38 3.86 19.63
C ILE A 212 -1.35 4.26 18.16
N PHE A 213 -2.30 3.79 17.34
CA PHE A 213 -2.39 4.16 15.93
C PHE A 213 -2.60 5.66 15.76
N ILE A 214 -3.58 6.25 16.46
CA ILE A 214 -3.82 7.70 16.44
C ILE A 214 -2.58 8.44 16.92
N LEU A 215 -1.95 7.96 18.00
CA LEU A 215 -0.75 8.58 18.53
C LEU A 215 0.45 8.50 17.54
N GLY A 216 0.51 7.44 16.74
CA GLY A 216 1.52 7.27 15.70
C GLY A 216 1.33 8.18 14.49
N THR A 217 0.17 8.82 14.33
CA THR A 217 -0.05 9.79 13.24
C THR A 217 0.60 11.14 13.51
N ASP A 218 0.87 11.48 14.77
CA ASP A 218 1.63 12.65 15.22
C ASP A 218 1.16 13.99 14.60
N PHE A 219 -0.14 14.11 14.32
CA PHE A 219 -0.71 15.31 13.68
C PHE A 219 -0.46 16.61 14.46
N TRP A 220 -0.25 16.52 15.77
CA TRP A 220 0.01 17.69 16.63
C TRP A 220 1.44 18.22 16.51
N ALA A 221 2.41 17.42 16.04
CA ALA A 221 3.78 17.87 15.80
C ALA A 221 4.01 18.32 14.34
N TRP A 222 2.94 18.43 13.56
CA TRP A 222 3.01 18.82 12.15
C TRP A 222 3.66 20.20 11.99
N ASN A 223 4.63 20.33 11.08
CA ASN A 223 5.46 21.52 10.87
C ASN A 223 6.29 22.01 12.07
N HIS A 224 6.40 21.24 13.15
CA HIS A 224 7.26 21.58 14.28
C HIS A 224 8.56 20.77 14.24
N ALA A 225 9.70 21.46 14.11
CA ALA A 225 11.00 20.85 14.33
C ALA A 225 11.18 20.62 15.84
N GLY A 226 10.87 19.41 16.29
CA GLY A 226 11.03 19.03 17.70
C GLY A 226 12.46 19.21 18.21
N ALA A 227 12.63 19.30 19.52
CA ALA A 227 13.95 19.43 20.13
C ALA A 227 14.87 18.25 19.78
N THR A 228 16.17 18.51 19.76
CA THR A 228 17.20 17.50 19.46
C THR A 228 18.06 17.24 20.68
N THR A 229 18.30 15.97 21.00
CA THR A 229 19.21 15.55 22.07
C THR A 229 20.41 14.86 21.44
N GLY A 230 21.60 15.44 21.54
CA GLY A 230 22.81 14.89 20.90
C GLY A 230 22.74 14.83 19.37
N GLY A 231 21.99 15.75 18.74
CA GLY A 231 21.76 15.76 17.29
C GLY A 231 20.68 14.79 16.80
N ILE A 232 20.11 13.96 17.69
CA ILE A 232 19.01 13.06 17.37
C ILE A 232 17.69 13.76 17.71
N PRO A 233 16.73 13.83 16.77
CA PRO A 233 15.43 14.39 17.07
C PRO A 233 14.67 13.59 18.13
N LEU A 234 14.09 14.27 19.13
CA LEU A 234 13.37 13.63 20.24
C LEU A 234 12.16 12.80 19.79
N TRP A 235 11.54 13.14 18.65
CA TRP A 235 10.44 12.36 18.07
C TRP A 235 10.87 10.93 17.73
N VAL A 236 12.16 10.66 17.46
CA VAL A 236 12.65 9.29 17.23
C VAL A 236 12.38 8.41 18.47
N PHE A 237 12.70 8.92 19.66
CA PHE A 237 12.47 8.20 20.91
C PHE A 237 10.97 8.04 21.23
N TYR A 238 10.15 9.03 20.85
CA TYR A 238 8.70 8.92 20.94
C TYR A 238 8.15 7.74 20.13
N PHE A 239 8.56 7.59 18.86
CA PHE A 239 8.13 6.44 18.04
C PHE A 239 8.71 5.11 18.52
N VAL A 240 9.93 5.10 19.07
CA VAL A 240 10.49 3.91 19.72
C VAL A 240 9.64 3.51 20.94
N ALA A 241 9.22 4.48 21.76
CA ALA A 241 8.37 4.24 22.91
C ALA A 241 6.98 3.73 22.51
N LEU A 242 6.35 4.31 21.48
CA LEU A 242 5.08 3.81 20.93
C LEU A 242 5.22 2.37 20.43
N SER A 243 6.31 2.05 19.71
CA SER A 243 6.58 0.71 19.21
C SER A 243 6.79 -0.30 20.35
N ALA A 244 7.52 0.09 21.40
CA ALA A 244 7.67 -0.73 22.61
C ALA A 244 6.31 -0.95 23.29
N GLY A 245 5.49 0.09 23.43
CA GLY A 245 4.13 0.00 23.98
C GLY A 245 3.24 -0.96 23.17
N GLN A 246 3.27 -0.87 21.84
CA GLN A 246 2.56 -1.78 20.95
C GLN A 246 3.00 -3.24 21.14
N THR A 247 4.32 -3.45 21.31
CA THR A 247 4.92 -4.78 21.49
C THR A 247 4.49 -5.40 22.82
N ILE A 248 4.54 -4.61 23.91
CA ILE A 248 4.05 -5.03 25.23
C ILE A 248 2.56 -5.39 25.15
N LEU A 249 1.77 -4.55 24.48
CA LEU A 249 0.33 -4.78 24.34
C LEU A 249 0.01 -6.06 23.57
N MET A 250 0.73 -6.32 22.47
CA MET A 250 0.63 -7.60 21.75
C MET A 250 1.02 -8.79 22.64
N SER A 251 2.09 -8.67 23.42
CA SER A 251 2.53 -9.74 24.32
C SER A 251 1.51 -10.03 25.42
N LEU A 252 0.86 -9.00 25.97
CA LEU A 252 -0.21 -9.19 26.95
C LEU A 252 -1.42 -9.87 26.32
N MET A 253 -1.81 -9.44 25.11
CA MET A 253 -2.94 -10.00 24.37
C MET A 253 -2.77 -11.49 24.11
N THR A 254 -1.59 -11.94 23.67
CA THR A 254 -1.33 -13.35 23.41
C THR A 254 -1.32 -14.19 24.68
N LYS A 255 -0.81 -13.65 25.79
CA LYS A 255 -0.84 -14.32 27.10
C LYS A 255 -2.26 -14.47 27.65
N THR A 256 -3.12 -13.47 27.49
CA THR A 256 -4.52 -13.56 27.91
C THR A 256 -5.35 -14.49 27.02
N ALA A 257 -5.07 -14.50 25.71
CA ALA A 257 -5.76 -15.40 24.78
C ALA A 257 -5.42 -16.87 25.02
N GLY A 258 -4.16 -17.19 25.36
CA GLY A 258 -3.74 -18.56 25.70
C GLY A 258 -4.15 -19.04 27.09
N ALA A 259 -4.84 -18.23 27.88
CA ALA A 259 -5.39 -18.59 29.19
C ALA A 259 -6.91 -18.85 29.16
N GLU A 260 -7.57 -18.58 28.03
CA GLU A 260 -9.01 -18.83 27.80
C GLU A 260 -9.28 -20.16 27.05
N ASP A 261 -8.22 -20.86 26.59
CA ASP A 261 -8.23 -22.22 26.04
C ASP A 261 -7.79 -23.26 27.08
#